data_AF-A0A1Y6BL72-F1
#
_entry.id   AF-A0A1Y6BL72-F1
#
_cell.length_a   1.000
_cell.length_b   1.000
_cell.length_c   1.000
_cell.angle_alpha   90.00
_cell.angle_beta   90.00
_cell.angle_gamma   90.00
#
_symmetry.space_group_name_H-M   'P 1'
#
loop_
_entity.id
_entity.type
_entity.pdbx_description
1 polymer ?
#
loop_
_entity_poly.entity_id
_entity_poly.type
_entity_poly.pdbx_seq_one_letter_code
_entity_poly.pdbx_strand_id
1 'polypeptide(L)'
;MSQERGWNLESIRKTQHEIGNELLPLVQNEKYVEGIELCLKNILPIEANTNSDLVTICYIISALNLISFSREANTEYRVLVLKLEKIAKSLLDKNNIKAGKSKLSFLHGQLKQGLAAILKNDGDTWGALWEASLGLYLSRGSANPVLPFQHLHLAIQTIDRGFPLRVSSILDDMEQSLTSPQDRHFLDLVRIKTLRLSGQHDKGMAIINRLIKDNGESDRLLWEKAYTNAIVNDETKELHRLLFGRNRKKLDYSEAYLKYCFWMRAQPKREFNKLCPKVSKLKRLLKGYTSSTKFKKLFKVLTAIEECYDIHIPMISRVKKIGKIMPVIESLEAEYRILALAGIVRWMGQRQKQMAAIFHGEYQSLSLKMSEGTNIDIFKLFESNLNELEMIRPFYDTLHTSPVQEEDDGLNTIDKALFRSLWLNGDSNQSDGDATQAVF
;
A
#
# COMPACT_ATOMS: atom_id res chain seq x y z
N MET A 1 -16.25 38.78 26.27
CA MET A 1 -15.32 39.29 25.24
C MET A 1 -14.13 38.36 25.21
N SER A 2 -14.11 37.37 24.32
CA SER A 2 -12.94 36.52 24.11
C SER A 2 -11.83 37.39 23.50
N GLN A 3 -10.66 37.44 24.14
CA GLN A 3 -9.49 38.04 23.51
C GLN A 3 -9.22 37.27 22.21
N GLU A 4 -9.30 37.95 21.07
CA GLU A 4 -8.91 37.36 19.79
C GLU A 4 -7.45 36.94 19.88
N ARG A 5 -7.19 35.64 19.96
CA ARG A 5 -5.83 35.10 19.87
C ARG A 5 -5.31 35.45 18.49
N GLY A 6 -4.26 36.28 18.42
CA GLY A 6 -3.66 36.69 17.16
C GLY A 6 -3.12 35.50 16.35
N TRP A 7 -3.27 35.56 15.03
CA TRP A 7 -2.70 34.58 14.09
C TRP A 7 -1.18 34.72 14.01
N ASN A 8 -0.47 34.08 14.94
CA ASN A 8 0.99 33.97 14.92
C ASN A 8 1.44 32.56 15.31
N LEU A 9 2.71 32.25 15.02
CA LEU A 9 3.27 30.92 15.19
C LEU A 9 3.23 30.43 16.65
N GLU A 10 3.49 31.32 17.60
CA GLU A 10 3.47 31.00 19.03
C GLU A 10 2.06 30.67 19.50
N SER A 11 1.07 31.45 19.07
CA SER A 11 -0.35 31.22 19.39
C SER A 11 -0.85 29.91 18.80
N ILE A 12 -0.42 29.56 17.58
CA ILE A 12 -0.70 28.25 16.97
C ILE A 12 -0.09 27.13 17.80
N ARG A 13 1.21 27.21 18.14
CA ARG A 13 1.91 26.18 18.94
C ARG A 13 1.28 25.99 20.31
N LYS A 14 0.97 27.09 21.00
CA LYS A 14 0.29 27.06 22.30
C LYS A 14 -1.09 26.40 22.19
N THR A 15 -1.87 26.78 21.19
CA THR A 15 -3.21 26.19 20.95
C THR A 15 -3.12 24.70 20.60
N GLN A 16 -2.17 24.29 19.75
CA GLN A 16 -1.93 22.89 19.43
C GLN A 16 -1.49 22.09 20.65
N HIS A 17 -0.68 22.68 21.53
CA HIS A 17 -0.26 22.04 22.78
C HIS A 17 -1.43 21.89 23.77
N GLU A 18 -2.24 22.92 23.95
CA GLU A 18 -3.45 22.88 24.80
C GLU A 18 -4.42 21.78 24.32
N ILE A 19 -4.75 21.77 23.03
CA ILE A 19 -5.61 20.73 22.43
C ILE A 19 -4.95 19.35 22.53
N GLY A 20 -3.62 19.27 22.33
CA GLY A 20 -2.86 18.03 22.48
C GLY A 20 -2.99 17.45 23.89
N ASN A 21 -2.85 18.28 24.93
CA ASN A 21 -3.01 17.86 26.33
C ASN A 21 -4.44 17.45 26.66
N GLU A 22 -5.44 18.12 26.07
CA GLU A 22 -6.85 17.76 26.21
C GLU A 22 -7.16 16.39 25.59
N LEU A 23 -6.59 16.10 24.41
CA LEU A 23 -6.81 14.85 23.67
C LEU A 23 -5.94 13.69 24.17
N LEU A 24 -4.83 13.98 24.86
CA LEU A 24 -3.83 12.99 25.26
C LEU A 24 -4.43 11.80 26.05
N PRO A 25 -5.31 11.99 27.06
CA PRO A 25 -5.91 10.87 27.78
C PRO A 25 -6.77 9.98 26.88
N LEU A 26 -7.43 10.55 25.87
CA LEU A 26 -8.26 9.79 24.93
C LEU A 26 -7.37 8.97 23.98
N VAL A 27 -6.30 9.58 23.47
CA VAL A 27 -5.32 8.90 22.61
C VAL A 27 -4.61 7.76 23.34
N GLN A 28 -4.18 7.97 24.58
CA GLN A 28 -3.51 6.94 25.40
C GLN A 28 -4.40 5.73 25.70
N ASN A 29 -5.72 5.94 25.78
CA ASN A 29 -6.70 4.89 26.03
C ASN A 29 -7.34 4.32 24.74
N GLU A 30 -6.78 4.61 23.56
CA GLU A 30 -7.34 4.25 22.24
C GLU A 30 -8.80 4.70 22.02
N LYS A 31 -9.28 5.72 22.75
CA LYS A 31 -10.65 6.28 22.67
C LYS A 31 -10.77 7.30 21.54
N TYR A 32 -10.42 6.90 20.32
CA TYR A 32 -10.35 7.81 19.17
C TYR A 32 -11.70 8.41 18.79
N VAL A 33 -12.80 7.65 18.90
CA VAL A 33 -14.16 8.12 18.57
C VAL A 33 -14.59 9.24 19.52
N GLU A 34 -14.42 9.05 20.83
CA GLU A 34 -14.70 10.09 21.84
C GLU A 34 -13.85 11.35 21.59
N GLY A 35 -12.59 11.18 21.17
CA GLY A 35 -11.72 12.29 20.79
C GLY A 35 -12.19 13.04 19.54
N ILE A 36 -12.70 12.32 18.54
CA ILE A 36 -13.29 12.92 17.34
C ILE A 36 -14.54 13.70 17.72
N GLU A 37 -15.45 13.13 18.52
CA GLU A 37 -16.66 13.81 19.00
C GLU A 37 -16.33 15.08 19.79
N LEU A 38 -15.31 15.04 20.64
CA LEU A 38 -14.82 16.21 21.36
C LEU A 38 -14.31 17.30 20.42
N CYS A 39 -13.54 16.92 19.39
CA CYS A 39 -13.11 17.89 18.37
C CYS A 39 -14.31 18.48 17.63
N LEU A 40 -15.28 17.65 17.22
CA LEU A 40 -16.48 18.10 16.50
C LEU A 40 -17.35 19.03 17.35
N LYS A 41 -17.49 18.77 18.65
CA LYS A 41 -18.20 19.66 19.58
C LYS A 41 -17.56 21.05 19.65
N ASN A 42 -16.24 21.13 19.54
CA ASN A 42 -15.50 22.40 19.51
C ASN A 42 -15.45 23.06 18.11
N ILE A 43 -15.88 22.35 17.06
CA ILE A 43 -15.96 22.86 15.68
C ILE A 43 -17.38 23.37 15.35
N LEU A 44 -18.43 22.63 15.74
CA LEU A 44 -19.77 22.73 15.14
C LEU A 44 -20.75 23.79 15.66
N PRO A 45 -20.58 24.50 16.79
CA PRO A 45 -21.46 25.63 17.09
C PRO A 45 -20.97 26.88 16.35
N ILE A 46 -21.18 26.99 15.03
CA ILE A 46 -20.72 28.16 14.24
C ILE A 46 -21.41 29.47 14.69
N GLU A 47 -22.67 29.39 15.11
CA GLU A 47 -23.48 30.55 15.54
C GLU A 47 -23.26 30.93 17.01
N ALA A 48 -22.76 30.00 17.83
CA ALA A 48 -22.45 30.21 19.26
C ALA A 48 -20.95 30.06 19.57
N ASN A 49 -20.09 30.04 18.56
CA ASN A 49 -18.69 29.66 18.72
C ASN A 49 -17.96 30.74 19.52
N THR A 50 -17.67 30.41 20.78
CA THR A 50 -16.76 31.19 21.63
C THR A 50 -15.30 31.04 21.20
N ASN A 51 -15.01 30.00 20.42
CA ASN A 51 -13.67 29.68 19.94
C ASN A 51 -13.28 30.56 18.75
N SER A 52 -12.05 31.07 18.77
CA SER A 52 -11.46 31.77 17.62
C SER A 52 -11.26 30.83 16.41
N ASP A 53 -11.31 31.37 15.19
CA ASP A 53 -11.05 30.62 13.94
C ASP A 53 -9.76 29.76 13.99
N LEU A 54 -8.72 30.26 14.68
CA LEU A 54 -7.46 29.54 14.91
C LEU A 54 -7.66 28.24 15.69
N VAL A 55 -8.40 28.30 16.79
CA VAL A 55 -8.71 27.15 17.64
C VAL A 55 -9.51 26.12 16.83
N THR A 56 -10.49 26.57 16.05
CA THR A 56 -11.29 25.70 15.17
C THR A 56 -10.42 24.97 14.15
N ILE A 57 -9.48 25.64 13.49
CA ILE A 57 -8.55 25.00 12.54
C ILE A 57 -7.68 23.94 13.23
N CYS A 58 -7.16 24.25 14.43
CA CYS A 58 -6.36 23.27 15.19
C CYS A 58 -7.19 22.04 15.57
N TYR A 59 -8.45 22.20 16.00
CA TYR A 59 -9.34 21.06 16.23
C TYR A 59 -9.66 20.28 14.95
N ILE A 60 -9.82 20.94 13.80
CA ILE A 60 -10.03 20.24 12.52
C ILE A 60 -8.82 19.36 12.19
N ILE A 61 -7.60 19.90 12.29
CA ILE A 61 -6.38 19.13 12.02
C ILE A 61 -6.26 17.95 13.00
N SER A 62 -6.52 18.17 14.29
CA SER A 62 -6.55 17.11 15.29
C SER A 62 -7.60 16.03 15.00
N ALA A 63 -8.81 16.42 14.59
CA ALA A 63 -9.87 15.50 14.22
C ALA A 63 -9.46 14.60 13.04
N LEU A 64 -8.84 15.18 11.99
CA LEU A 64 -8.34 14.40 10.86
C LEU A 64 -7.26 13.40 11.28
N ASN A 65 -6.34 13.81 12.16
CA ASN A 65 -5.32 12.91 12.70
C ASN A 65 -5.96 11.78 13.52
N LEU A 66 -6.96 12.06 14.36
CA LEU A 66 -7.68 11.03 15.12
C LEU A 66 -8.46 10.07 14.23
N ILE A 67 -9.12 10.57 13.18
CA ILE A 67 -9.77 9.74 12.16
C ILE A 67 -8.74 8.80 11.52
N SER A 68 -7.51 9.28 11.30
CA SER A 68 -6.42 8.44 10.79
C SER A 68 -5.86 7.42 11.80
N PHE A 69 -6.18 7.52 13.09
CA PHE A 69 -5.83 6.47 14.06
C PHE A 69 -6.98 5.51 14.35
N SER A 70 -8.21 5.93 14.08
CA SER A 70 -9.39 5.10 14.28
C SER A 70 -9.34 3.84 13.41
N ARG A 71 -9.56 2.69 14.07
CA ARG A 71 -9.69 1.38 13.39
C ARG A 71 -11.08 1.18 12.77
N GLU A 72 -12.00 2.10 13.01
CA GLU A 72 -13.37 2.05 12.52
C GLU A 72 -13.46 2.66 11.12
N ALA A 73 -13.65 1.79 10.12
CA ALA A 73 -13.99 2.23 8.77
C ALA A 73 -15.48 2.62 8.73
N ASN A 74 -15.76 3.91 8.88
CA ASN A 74 -17.11 4.45 8.78
C ASN A 74 -17.26 5.33 7.52
N THR A 75 -18.25 5.03 6.66
CA THR A 75 -18.60 5.86 5.50
C THR A 75 -18.94 7.30 5.88
N GLU A 76 -19.44 7.51 7.09
CA GLU A 76 -19.73 8.84 7.64
C GLU A 76 -18.45 9.68 7.78
N TYR A 77 -17.32 9.06 8.12
CA TYR A 77 -16.04 9.78 8.20
C TYR A 77 -15.61 10.32 6.83
N ARG A 78 -15.92 9.65 5.72
CA ARG A 78 -15.59 10.19 4.38
C ARG A 78 -16.32 11.50 4.11
N VAL A 79 -17.62 11.54 4.40
CA VAL A 79 -18.43 12.75 4.25
C VAL A 79 -17.94 13.85 5.21
N LEU A 80 -17.63 13.47 6.46
CA LEU A 80 -17.11 14.38 7.47
C LEU A 80 -15.77 15.00 7.05
N VAL A 81 -14.82 14.20 6.57
CA VAL A 81 -13.48 14.64 6.13
C VAL A 81 -13.58 15.71 5.05
N LEU A 82 -14.46 15.52 4.06
CA LEU A 82 -14.70 16.51 3.00
C LEU A 82 -15.28 17.83 3.55
N LYS A 83 -16.21 17.74 4.52
CA LYS A 83 -16.78 18.92 5.18
C LYS A 83 -15.72 19.66 6.01
N LEU A 84 -14.94 18.93 6.80
CA LEU A 84 -13.86 19.49 7.62
C LEU A 84 -12.79 20.17 6.77
N GLU A 85 -12.39 19.56 5.65
CA GLU A 85 -11.46 20.17 4.69
C GLU A 85 -12.02 21.50 4.14
N LYS A 86 -13.30 21.51 3.74
CA LYS A 86 -13.95 22.72 3.22
C LYS A 86 -14.00 23.83 4.26
N ILE A 87 -14.37 23.51 5.50
CA ILE A 87 -14.39 24.49 6.61
C ILE A 87 -12.99 25.04 6.87
N ALA A 88 -11.98 24.17 6.99
CA ALA A 88 -10.61 24.59 7.22
C ALA A 88 -10.09 25.53 6.12
N LYS A 89 -10.34 25.21 4.84
CA LYS A 89 -9.98 26.08 3.72
C LYS A 89 -10.64 27.45 3.83
N SER A 90 -11.95 27.50 4.05
CA SER A 90 -12.67 28.77 4.22
C SER A 90 -12.15 29.61 5.38
N LEU A 91 -11.79 28.99 6.50
CA LEU A 91 -11.22 29.69 7.65
C LEU A 91 -9.81 30.22 7.36
N LEU A 92 -8.96 29.44 6.68
CA LEU A 92 -7.63 29.89 6.26
C LEU A 92 -7.72 31.06 5.27
N ASP A 93 -8.65 31.00 4.33
CA ASP A 93 -8.87 32.06 3.33
C ASP A 93 -9.44 33.35 3.97
N LYS A 94 -10.43 33.22 4.87
CA LYS A 94 -10.99 34.33 5.66
C LYS A 94 -9.91 35.09 6.43
N ASN A 95 -8.92 34.37 6.95
CA ASN A 95 -7.80 34.94 7.71
C ASN A 95 -6.58 35.31 6.84
N ASN A 96 -6.75 35.40 5.52
CA ASN A 96 -5.72 35.78 4.55
C ASN A 96 -4.46 34.89 4.55
N ILE A 97 -4.59 33.63 4.97
CA ILE A 97 -3.49 32.66 4.98
C ILE A 97 -3.37 32.03 3.59
N LYS A 98 -2.68 32.74 2.68
CA LYS A 98 -2.44 32.29 1.31
C LYS A 98 -1.50 31.08 1.27
N ALA A 99 -1.96 29.99 0.66
CA ALA A 99 -1.16 28.78 0.49
C ALA A 99 0.14 29.05 -0.29
N GLY A 100 1.25 28.47 0.19
CA GLY A 100 2.59 28.61 -0.39
C GLY A 100 3.20 30.02 -0.38
N LYS A 101 2.53 31.03 0.19
CA LYS A 101 3.01 32.43 0.22
C LYS A 101 2.99 33.07 1.61
N SER A 102 2.04 32.69 2.47
CA SER A 102 1.94 33.21 3.83
C SER A 102 2.95 32.55 4.76
N LYS A 103 3.43 33.29 5.77
CA LYS A 103 4.28 32.73 6.84
C LYS A 103 3.61 31.56 7.57
N LEU A 104 2.27 31.53 7.59
CA LEU A 104 1.44 30.49 8.20
C LEU A 104 0.93 29.43 7.20
N SER A 105 1.47 29.39 5.98
CA SER A 105 1.01 28.45 4.95
C SER A 105 1.23 26.98 5.31
N PHE A 106 2.07 26.68 6.31
CA PHE A 106 2.26 25.32 6.83
C PHE A 106 0.96 24.69 7.36
N LEU A 107 -0.04 25.49 7.75
CA LEU A 107 -1.34 24.99 8.19
C LEU A 107 -2.11 24.30 7.05
N HIS A 108 -2.00 24.80 5.82
CA HIS A 108 -2.49 24.10 4.63
C HIS A 108 -1.76 22.76 4.46
N GLY A 109 -0.44 22.75 4.71
CA GLY A 109 0.34 21.52 4.68
C GLY A 109 -0.10 20.50 5.73
N GLN A 110 -0.31 20.91 6.98
CA GLN A 110 -0.79 20.03 8.06
C GLN A 110 -2.18 19.46 7.76
N LEU A 111 -3.10 20.29 7.23
CA LEU A 111 -4.41 19.83 6.77
C LEU A 111 -4.26 18.69 5.73
N LYS A 112 -3.39 18.90 4.75
CA LYS A 112 -3.14 17.93 3.68
C LYS A 112 -2.46 16.65 4.15
N GLN A 113 -1.57 16.73 5.16
CA GLN A 113 -1.01 15.52 5.78
C GLN A 113 -2.07 14.70 6.52
N GLY A 114 -3.02 15.35 7.20
CA GLY A 114 -4.15 14.66 7.82
C GLY A 114 -4.98 13.89 6.79
N LEU A 115 -5.29 14.52 5.66
CA LEU A 115 -5.98 13.86 4.54
C LEU A 115 -5.18 12.69 3.97
N ALA A 116 -3.87 12.88 3.76
CA ALA A 116 -2.98 11.83 3.27
C ALA A 116 -2.97 10.61 4.20
N ALA A 117 -2.96 10.81 5.52
CA ALA A 117 -3.00 9.72 6.49
C ALA A 117 -4.32 8.94 6.43
N ILE A 118 -5.45 9.62 6.27
CA ILE A 118 -6.76 8.98 6.13
C ILE A 118 -6.84 8.16 4.84
N LEU A 119 -6.44 8.73 3.70
CA LEU A 119 -6.41 8.04 2.40
C LEU A 119 -5.52 6.79 2.47
N LYS A 120 -4.37 6.88 3.16
CA LYS A 120 -3.49 5.74 3.40
C LYS A 120 -4.20 4.59 4.10
N ASN A 121 -4.96 4.87 5.16
CA ASN A 121 -5.68 3.83 5.91
C ASN A 121 -6.82 3.21 5.13
N ASP A 122 -7.44 3.98 4.24
CA ASP A 122 -8.38 3.49 3.23
C ASP A 122 -7.71 2.64 2.15
N GLY A 123 -6.37 2.62 2.14
CA GLY A 123 -5.55 1.98 1.12
C GLY A 123 -5.64 2.68 -0.23
N ASP A 124 -6.01 3.97 -0.27
CA ASP A 124 -5.78 4.85 -1.41
C ASP A 124 -4.42 5.52 -1.25
N THR A 125 -3.43 4.78 -1.71
CA THR A 125 -2.02 5.06 -1.53
C THR A 125 -1.49 6.04 -2.59
N TRP A 126 -2.17 6.19 -3.74
CA TRP A 126 -1.87 7.26 -4.71
C TRP A 126 -2.47 8.59 -4.26
N GLY A 127 -3.72 8.60 -3.82
CA GLY A 127 -4.33 9.79 -3.22
C GLY A 127 -3.53 10.26 -2.00
N ALA A 128 -3.08 9.33 -1.15
CA ALA A 128 -2.21 9.67 -0.02
C ALA A 128 -0.89 10.32 -0.44
N LEU A 129 -0.20 9.80 -1.47
CA LEU A 129 1.02 10.40 -2.00
C LEU A 129 0.77 11.80 -2.58
N TRP A 130 -0.33 11.96 -3.33
CA TRP A 130 -0.73 13.23 -3.92
C TRP A 130 -0.97 14.29 -2.85
N GLU A 131 -1.80 13.98 -1.85
CA GLU A 131 -2.11 14.91 -0.75
C GLU A 131 -0.86 15.23 0.08
N ALA A 132 0.02 14.26 0.35
CA ALA A 132 1.28 14.50 1.06
C ALA A 132 2.21 15.44 0.27
N SER A 133 2.33 15.23 -1.04
CA SER A 133 3.14 16.07 -1.95
C SER A 133 2.57 17.49 -2.06
N LEU A 134 1.25 17.61 -2.20
CA LEU A 134 0.54 18.88 -2.21
C LEU A 134 0.74 19.62 -0.89
N GLY A 135 0.67 18.91 0.25
CA GLY A 135 0.91 19.49 1.57
C GLY A 135 2.29 20.16 1.68
N LEU A 136 3.35 19.50 1.17
CA LEU A 136 4.69 20.08 1.13
C LEU A 136 4.76 21.31 0.22
N TYR A 137 4.15 21.24 -0.96
CA TYR A 137 4.10 22.37 -1.89
C TYR A 137 3.39 23.59 -1.29
N LEU A 138 2.27 23.38 -0.59
CA LEU A 138 1.51 24.46 0.06
C LEU A 138 2.23 25.02 1.30
N SER A 139 3.16 24.27 1.90
CA SER A 139 3.99 24.73 3.02
C SER A 139 5.16 25.63 2.59
N ARG A 140 5.59 25.67 1.33
CA ARG A 140 6.86 26.31 0.90
C ARG A 140 7.10 27.78 1.31
N GLY A 141 6.04 28.54 1.56
CA GLY A 141 6.13 29.95 1.95
C GLY A 141 6.23 30.18 3.46
N SER A 142 6.24 29.11 4.26
CA SER A 142 6.24 29.24 5.72
C SER A 142 7.57 29.75 6.25
N ALA A 143 7.51 30.62 7.26
CA ALA A 143 8.70 31.10 7.96
C ALA A 143 9.35 30.03 8.84
N ASN A 144 8.64 28.93 9.10
CA ASN A 144 9.16 27.73 9.75
C ASN A 144 9.55 26.74 8.65
N PRO A 145 10.74 26.11 8.68
CA PRO A 145 11.05 25.01 7.79
C PRO A 145 9.93 23.96 7.85
N VAL A 146 9.68 23.31 6.71
CA VAL A 146 8.77 22.19 6.60
C VAL A 146 9.04 21.21 7.76
N LEU A 147 8.01 20.90 8.55
CA LEU A 147 8.19 20.05 9.72
C LEU A 147 8.75 18.69 9.28
N PRO A 148 9.74 18.11 9.98
CA PRO A 148 10.32 16.80 9.63
C PRO A 148 9.25 15.72 9.40
N PHE A 149 8.15 15.77 10.15
CA PHE A 149 7.01 14.88 10.00
C PHE A 149 6.32 14.94 8.61
N GLN A 150 6.24 16.11 7.96
CA GLN A 150 5.64 16.22 6.62
C GLN A 150 6.51 15.50 5.57
N HIS A 151 7.83 15.63 5.69
CA HIS A 151 8.80 14.90 4.85
C HIS A 151 8.73 13.40 5.09
N LEU A 152 8.58 12.98 6.35
CA LEU A 152 8.42 11.58 6.73
C LEU A 152 7.18 10.94 6.11
N HIS A 153 6.06 11.65 6.11
CA HIS A 153 4.84 11.18 5.48
C HIS A 153 5.03 10.99 3.97
N LEU A 154 5.58 11.99 3.28
CA LEU A 154 5.92 11.87 1.86
C LEU A 154 6.84 10.67 1.61
N ALA A 155 7.90 10.53 2.41
CA ALA A 155 8.87 9.44 2.34
C ALA A 155 8.18 8.07 2.41
N ILE A 156 7.34 7.85 3.42
CA ILE A 156 6.63 6.59 3.60
C ILE A 156 5.68 6.32 2.42
N GLN A 157 4.91 7.31 1.96
CA GLN A 157 4.01 7.12 0.81
C GLN A 157 4.77 6.81 -0.47
N THR A 158 5.92 7.46 -0.68
CA THR A 158 6.78 7.26 -1.84
C THR A 158 7.34 5.83 -1.86
N ILE A 159 7.76 5.31 -0.70
CA ILE A 159 8.12 3.89 -0.52
C ILE A 159 6.94 2.97 -0.84
N ASP A 160 5.75 3.28 -0.30
CA ASP A 160 4.54 2.47 -0.49
C ASP A 160 4.02 2.48 -1.95
N ARG A 161 4.50 3.40 -2.81
CA ARG A 161 4.29 3.42 -4.28
C ARG A 161 5.40 2.74 -5.08
N GLY A 162 6.45 2.26 -4.42
CA GLY A 162 7.54 1.52 -5.03
C GLY A 162 8.65 2.41 -5.58
N PHE A 163 8.92 3.55 -4.93
CA PHE A 163 10.06 4.41 -5.24
C PHE A 163 10.99 4.59 -4.01
N PRO A 164 11.47 3.50 -3.38
CA PRO A 164 12.23 3.60 -2.14
C PRO A 164 13.51 4.45 -2.30
N LEU A 165 14.29 4.29 -3.37
CA LEU A 165 15.55 5.02 -3.53
C LEU A 165 15.41 6.54 -3.62
N ARG A 166 14.28 7.04 -4.14
CA ARG A 166 13.96 8.48 -4.17
C ARG A 166 13.79 9.11 -2.80
N VAL A 167 13.67 8.30 -1.76
CA VAL A 167 13.45 8.74 -0.39
C VAL A 167 14.76 8.94 0.37
N SER A 168 15.88 8.38 -0.09
CA SER A 168 17.15 8.44 0.63
C SER A 168 17.59 9.87 0.95
N SER A 169 17.54 10.80 -0.01
CA SER A 169 17.92 12.20 0.23
C SER A 169 17.00 12.87 1.26
N ILE A 170 15.70 12.55 1.24
CA ILE A 170 14.73 13.08 2.21
C ILE A 170 15.08 12.60 3.62
N LEU A 171 15.47 11.33 3.77
CA LEU A 171 15.88 10.79 5.07
C LEU A 171 17.18 11.44 5.56
N ASP A 172 18.15 11.62 4.67
CA ASP A 172 19.45 12.23 5.01
C ASP A 172 19.28 13.69 5.45
N ASP A 173 18.46 14.47 4.75
CA ASP A 173 18.12 15.85 5.13
C ASP A 173 17.39 15.91 6.48
N MET A 174 16.45 14.98 6.71
CA MET A 174 15.72 14.89 7.97
C MET A 174 16.64 14.57 9.14
N GLU A 175 17.58 13.63 8.98
CA GLU A 175 18.50 13.20 10.04
C GLU A 175 19.30 14.37 10.63
N GLN A 176 19.72 15.32 9.79
CA GLN A 176 20.44 16.51 10.21
C GLN A 176 19.61 17.44 11.10
N SER A 177 18.28 17.41 10.96
CA SER A 177 17.34 18.28 11.68
C SER A 177 16.77 17.66 12.96
N LEU A 178 16.87 16.34 13.13
CA LEU A 178 16.25 15.63 14.26
C LEU A 178 17.15 15.63 15.49
N THR A 179 16.62 16.09 16.61
CA THR A 179 17.30 16.08 17.92
C THR A 179 16.90 14.90 18.81
N SER A 180 15.69 14.36 18.63
CA SER A 180 15.17 13.24 19.42
C SER A 180 15.79 11.90 19.01
N PRO A 181 16.35 11.12 19.95
CA PRO A 181 16.83 9.76 19.67
C PRO A 181 15.73 8.82 19.17
N GLN A 182 14.49 9.01 19.63
CA GLN A 182 13.34 8.20 19.21
C GLN A 182 12.98 8.46 17.75
N ASP A 183 12.99 9.73 17.32
CA ASP A 183 12.72 10.10 15.93
C ASP A 183 13.82 9.58 15.00
N ARG A 184 15.09 9.65 15.43
CA ARG A 184 16.23 9.07 14.69
C ARG A 184 16.09 7.55 14.57
N HIS A 185 15.71 6.87 15.64
CA HIS A 185 15.45 5.42 15.60
C HIS A 185 14.34 5.08 14.61
N PHE A 186 13.24 5.84 14.62
CA PHE A 186 12.15 5.65 13.65
C PHE A 186 12.61 5.89 12.21
N LEU A 187 13.42 6.94 11.98
CA LEU A 187 13.98 7.25 10.67
C LEU A 187 14.85 6.10 10.14
N ASP A 188 15.70 5.52 10.99
CA ASP A 188 16.51 4.36 10.62
C ASP A 188 15.63 3.13 10.28
N LEU A 189 14.49 2.92 10.96
CA LEU A 189 13.54 1.86 10.58
C LEU A 189 12.94 2.09 9.18
N VAL A 190 12.68 3.34 8.80
CA VAL A 190 12.25 3.72 7.45
C VAL A 190 13.38 3.49 6.43
N ARG A 191 14.62 3.82 6.81
CA ARG A 191 15.82 3.58 5.99
C ARG A 191 16.06 2.08 5.75
N ILE A 192 15.89 1.24 6.77
CA ILE A 192 15.96 -0.23 6.65
C ILE A 192 14.93 -0.74 5.64
N LYS A 193 13.67 -0.31 5.75
CA LYS A 193 12.62 -0.68 4.79
C LYS A 193 12.99 -0.23 3.37
N THR A 194 13.51 0.99 3.23
CA THR A 194 13.95 1.57 1.95
C THR A 194 15.05 0.74 1.30
N LEU A 195 16.07 0.37 2.06
CA LEU A 195 17.20 -0.42 1.59
C LEU A 195 16.76 -1.84 1.20
N ARG A 196 15.93 -2.50 2.02
CA ARG A 196 15.40 -3.83 1.70
C ARG A 196 14.54 -3.82 0.43
N LEU A 197 13.65 -2.84 0.29
CA LEU A 197 12.77 -2.75 -0.88
C LEU A 197 13.48 -2.32 -2.16
N SER A 198 14.67 -1.74 -2.06
CA SER A 198 15.52 -1.42 -3.22
C SER A 198 16.53 -2.51 -3.56
N GLY A 199 16.55 -3.62 -2.81
CA GLY A 199 17.51 -4.72 -3.01
C GLY A 199 18.88 -4.48 -2.39
N GLN A 200 19.10 -3.39 -1.65
CA GLN A 200 20.36 -3.09 -0.94
C GLN A 200 20.40 -3.76 0.44
N HIS A 201 20.20 -5.09 0.47
CA HIS A 201 19.99 -5.88 1.69
C HIS A 201 21.16 -5.80 2.67
N ASP A 202 22.40 -5.83 2.18
CA ASP A 202 23.60 -5.80 3.02
C ASP A 202 23.71 -4.49 3.82
N LYS A 203 23.40 -3.36 3.17
CA LYS A 203 23.37 -2.05 3.83
C LYS A 203 22.26 -2.00 4.88
N GLY A 204 21.09 -2.55 4.56
CA GLY A 204 19.97 -2.66 5.51
C GLY A 204 20.36 -3.49 6.74
N MET A 205 21.03 -4.63 6.53
CA MET A 205 21.50 -5.52 7.58
C MET A 205 22.55 -4.86 8.48
N ALA A 206 23.47 -4.07 7.90
CA ALA A 206 24.44 -3.30 8.67
C ALA A 206 23.77 -2.32 9.65
N ILE A 207 22.74 -1.59 9.19
CA ILE A 207 21.96 -0.67 10.06
C ILE A 207 21.21 -1.45 11.14
N ILE A 208 20.57 -2.57 10.79
CA ILE A 208 19.86 -3.43 11.76
C ILE A 208 20.80 -3.89 12.86
N ASN A 209 21.97 -4.44 12.51
CA ASN A 209 22.93 -4.96 13.48
C ASN A 209 23.50 -3.85 14.38
N ARG A 210 23.77 -2.66 13.82
CA ARG A 210 24.14 -1.47 14.60
C ARG A 210 23.05 -1.12 15.61
N LEU A 211 21.80 -0.99 15.17
CA LEU A 211 20.70 -0.62 16.05
C LEU A 211 20.42 -1.63 17.17
N ILE A 212 20.54 -2.93 16.86
CA ILE A 212 20.39 -3.99 17.88
C ILE A 212 21.52 -3.91 18.90
N LYS A 213 22.75 -3.63 18.46
CA LYS A 213 23.90 -3.47 19.36
C LYS A 213 23.73 -2.24 20.26
N ASP A 214 23.28 -1.13 19.70
CA ASP A 214 23.24 0.16 20.41
C ASP A 214 22.01 0.31 21.32
N ASN A 215 20.84 -0.20 20.88
CA ASN A 215 19.55 0.03 21.55
C ASN A 215 18.85 -1.26 22.00
N GLY A 216 19.42 -2.43 21.72
CA GLY A 216 18.79 -3.72 22.00
C GLY A 216 17.79 -4.18 20.93
N GLU A 217 17.16 -5.33 21.19
CA GLU A 217 16.17 -5.93 20.29
C GLU A 217 14.81 -5.23 20.41
N SER A 218 14.25 -4.79 19.29
CA SER A 218 12.81 -4.45 19.17
C SER A 218 12.12 -5.45 18.25
N ASP A 219 10.81 -5.66 18.44
CA ASP A 219 10.01 -6.56 17.59
C ASP A 219 10.15 -6.21 16.10
N ARG A 220 10.22 -4.91 15.78
CA ARG A 220 10.40 -4.41 14.42
C ARG A 220 11.78 -4.75 13.88
N LEU A 221 12.85 -4.58 14.66
CA LEU A 221 14.21 -4.93 14.26
C LEU A 221 14.40 -6.43 14.11
N LEU A 222 13.83 -7.24 15.01
CA LEU A 222 13.86 -8.70 14.91
C LEU A 222 13.16 -9.20 13.65
N TRP A 223 11.99 -8.62 13.33
CA TRP A 223 11.31 -8.89 12.08
C TRP A 223 12.16 -8.51 10.86
N GLU A 224 12.66 -7.28 10.78
CA GLU A 224 13.44 -6.85 9.60
C GLU A 224 14.74 -7.64 9.45
N LYS A 225 15.38 -8.04 10.56
CA LYS A 225 16.55 -8.94 10.56
C LYS A 225 16.21 -10.30 9.96
N ALA A 226 15.22 -10.98 10.54
CA ALA A 226 14.83 -12.32 10.11
C ALA A 226 14.30 -12.32 8.67
N TYR A 227 13.57 -11.27 8.29
CA TYR A 227 13.01 -11.15 6.95
C TYR A 227 14.09 -10.88 5.89
N THR A 228 15.06 -10.00 6.20
CA THR A 228 16.20 -9.75 5.29
C THR A 228 17.09 -10.99 5.17
N ASN A 229 17.35 -11.71 6.27
CA ASN A 229 18.05 -13.00 6.23
C ASN A 229 17.31 -14.04 5.38
N ALA A 230 15.98 -14.11 5.49
CA ALA A 230 15.19 -15.03 4.67
C ALA A 230 15.29 -14.71 3.17
N ILE A 231 15.42 -13.43 2.81
CA ILE A 231 15.64 -13.00 1.42
C ILE A 231 17.06 -13.38 0.95
N VAL A 232 18.09 -13.08 1.73
CA VAL A 232 19.49 -13.22 1.30
C VAL A 232 20.01 -14.66 1.39
N ASN A 233 19.65 -15.39 2.45
CA ASN A 233 20.24 -16.67 2.82
C ASN A 233 19.27 -17.87 2.69
N ASP A 234 18.04 -17.67 2.19
CA ASP A 234 16.97 -18.69 2.17
C ASP A 234 16.64 -19.25 3.59
N GLU A 235 16.82 -18.43 4.64
CA GLU A 235 16.53 -18.77 6.05
C GLU A 235 15.01 -18.77 6.39
N THR A 236 14.16 -19.25 5.47
CA THR A 236 12.69 -19.21 5.58
C THR A 236 12.15 -19.92 6.83
N LYS A 237 12.85 -20.95 7.33
CA LYS A 237 12.46 -21.68 8.55
C LYS A 237 12.62 -20.85 9.82
N GLU A 238 13.65 -20.01 9.91
CA GLU A 238 13.86 -19.12 11.06
C GLU A 238 12.79 -18.03 11.11
N LEU A 239 12.44 -17.47 9.95
CA LEU A 239 11.33 -16.53 9.83
C LEU A 239 10.00 -17.15 10.30
N HIS A 240 9.74 -18.41 9.95
CA HIS A 240 8.56 -19.14 10.46
C HIS A 240 8.60 -19.32 11.97
N ARG A 241 9.75 -19.72 12.53
CA ARG A 241 9.95 -19.93 13.97
C ARG A 241 9.67 -18.66 14.77
N LEU A 242 10.11 -17.50 14.27
CA LEU A 242 9.88 -16.20 14.91
C LEU A 242 8.38 -15.91 15.14
N LEU A 243 7.53 -16.18 14.13
CA LEU A 243 6.10 -15.83 14.18
C LEU A 243 5.18 -16.97 14.67
N PHE A 244 5.53 -18.21 14.38
CA PHE A 244 4.65 -19.38 14.55
C PHE A 244 5.30 -20.55 15.29
N GLY A 245 6.53 -20.39 15.80
CA GLY A 245 7.21 -21.39 16.62
C GLY A 245 6.55 -21.60 18.00
N ARG A 246 6.96 -22.67 18.69
CA ARG A 246 6.48 -23.02 20.05
C ARG A 246 6.80 -21.93 21.08
N ASN A 247 7.95 -21.27 20.93
CA ASN A 247 8.41 -20.18 21.80
C ASN A 247 8.27 -18.81 21.12
N ARG A 248 7.23 -18.62 20.30
CA ARG A 248 7.03 -17.37 19.57
C ARG A 248 6.91 -16.18 20.54
N LYS A 249 7.71 -15.14 20.31
CA LYS A 249 7.44 -13.82 20.88
C LYS A 249 6.17 -13.29 20.20
N LYS A 250 5.17 -12.83 20.98
CA LYS A 250 3.99 -12.18 20.40
C LYS A 250 4.44 -10.80 19.92
N LEU A 251 4.86 -10.72 18.65
CA LEU A 251 5.31 -9.46 18.08
C LEU A 251 4.15 -8.46 18.05
N ASP A 252 4.37 -7.26 18.56
CA ASP A 252 3.46 -6.11 18.41
C ASP A 252 3.64 -5.43 17.05
N TYR A 253 3.75 -6.24 15.99
CA TYR A 253 3.87 -5.79 14.62
C TYR A 253 2.96 -6.65 13.73
N SER A 254 1.68 -6.27 13.68
CA SER A 254 0.61 -7.06 13.03
C SER A 254 0.84 -7.30 11.53
N GLU A 255 1.45 -6.35 10.82
CA GLU A 255 1.76 -6.48 9.40
C GLU A 255 2.77 -7.59 9.10
N ALA A 256 3.66 -7.94 10.04
CA ALA A 256 4.63 -9.04 9.85
C ALA A 256 3.93 -10.35 9.49
N TYR A 257 2.80 -10.64 10.16
CA TYR A 257 2.03 -11.86 9.92
C TYR A 257 1.46 -11.91 8.50
N LEU A 258 1.01 -10.76 7.96
CA LEU A 258 0.51 -10.69 6.59
C LEU A 258 1.63 -10.78 5.57
N LYS A 259 2.72 -10.01 5.75
CA LYS A 259 3.90 -10.04 4.89
C LYS A 259 4.50 -11.44 4.81
N TYR A 260 4.64 -12.10 5.95
CA TYR A 260 5.04 -13.49 6.03
C TYR A 260 4.15 -14.40 5.18
N CYS A 261 2.82 -14.26 5.25
CA CYS A 261 1.94 -15.14 4.47
C CYS A 261 2.04 -14.89 2.97
N PHE A 262 2.14 -13.62 2.55
CA PHE A 262 2.42 -13.29 1.15
C PHE A 262 3.76 -13.87 0.69
N TRP A 263 4.81 -13.69 1.50
CA TRP A 263 6.14 -14.25 1.27
C TRP A 263 6.11 -15.77 1.11
N MET A 264 5.50 -16.49 2.04
CA MET A 264 5.43 -17.96 1.99
C MET A 264 4.69 -18.50 0.76
N ARG A 265 3.68 -17.76 0.26
CA ARG A 265 2.97 -18.12 -0.97
C ARG A 265 3.80 -17.86 -2.23
N ALA A 266 4.76 -16.95 -2.15
CA ALA A 266 5.68 -16.59 -3.22
C ALA A 266 6.93 -17.50 -3.28
N GLN A 267 7.15 -18.31 -2.25
CA GLN A 267 8.30 -19.21 -2.17
C GLN A 267 8.28 -20.32 -3.26
N PRO A 268 9.45 -20.68 -3.84
CA PRO A 268 9.55 -21.74 -4.84
C PRO A 268 9.24 -23.13 -4.28
N LYS A 269 9.72 -23.43 -3.06
CA LYS A 269 9.62 -24.78 -2.48
C LYS A 269 8.22 -25.05 -1.92
N ARG A 270 7.57 -26.13 -2.39
CA ARG A 270 6.22 -26.53 -1.97
C ARG A 270 6.10 -26.82 -0.46
N GLU A 271 7.19 -27.18 0.21
CA GLU A 271 7.19 -27.38 1.66
C GLU A 271 6.81 -26.11 2.43
N PHE A 272 7.20 -24.93 1.93
CA PHE A 272 6.92 -23.65 2.56
C PHE A 272 5.43 -23.28 2.47
N ASN A 273 4.74 -23.69 1.40
CA ASN A 273 3.29 -23.56 1.33
C ASN A 273 2.56 -24.31 2.46
N LYS A 274 3.13 -25.42 2.96
CA LYS A 274 2.57 -26.17 4.11
C LYS A 274 2.80 -25.44 5.44
N LEU A 275 3.84 -24.62 5.55
CA LEU A 275 4.14 -23.78 6.72
C LEU A 275 3.32 -22.48 6.74
N CYS A 276 2.72 -22.09 5.62
CA CYS A 276 1.84 -20.92 5.56
C CYS A 276 0.56 -21.18 6.40
N PRO A 277 0.24 -20.37 7.41
CA PRO A 277 -1.00 -20.52 8.15
C PRO A 277 -2.21 -20.24 7.24
N LYS A 278 -3.33 -20.92 7.52
CA LYS A 278 -4.61 -20.66 6.86
C LYS A 278 -5.07 -19.22 7.10
N VAL A 279 -5.72 -18.61 6.12
CA VAL A 279 -6.22 -17.23 6.23
C VAL A 279 -7.23 -17.08 7.37
N SER A 280 -8.06 -18.09 7.63
CA SER A 280 -8.98 -18.12 8.78
C SER A 280 -8.26 -18.01 10.13
N LYS A 281 -7.13 -18.69 10.29
CA LYS A 281 -6.28 -18.62 11.49
C LYS A 281 -5.67 -17.22 11.67
N LEU A 282 -5.24 -16.58 10.58
CA LEU A 282 -4.73 -15.21 10.60
C LEU A 282 -5.82 -14.21 10.97
N LYS A 283 -7.03 -14.31 10.39
CA LYS A 283 -8.16 -13.43 10.74
C LYS A 283 -8.50 -13.51 12.23
N ARG A 284 -8.43 -14.71 12.82
CA ARG A 284 -8.62 -14.89 14.26
C ARG A 284 -7.50 -14.26 15.08
N LEU A 285 -6.24 -14.43 14.67
CA LEU A 285 -5.08 -13.84 15.34
C LEU A 285 -5.12 -12.31 15.30
N LEU A 286 -5.59 -11.76 14.18
CA LEU A 286 -5.63 -10.33 13.89
C LEU A 286 -7.05 -9.77 13.98
N LYS A 287 -7.91 -10.34 14.86
CA LYS A 287 -9.34 -10.00 14.93
C LYS A 287 -9.58 -8.48 15.02
N GLY A 288 -8.80 -7.78 15.84
CA GLY A 288 -8.87 -6.32 16.03
C GLY A 288 -8.50 -5.47 14.81
N TYR A 289 -7.89 -6.08 13.78
CA TYR A 289 -7.50 -5.39 12.54
C TYR A 289 -8.41 -5.75 11.37
N THR A 290 -9.30 -6.74 11.50
CA THR A 290 -10.16 -7.21 10.39
C THR A 290 -11.19 -6.18 9.92
N SER A 291 -11.50 -5.16 10.74
CA SER A 291 -12.38 -4.04 10.38
C SER A 291 -11.69 -3.03 9.44
N SER A 292 -10.36 -2.90 9.51
CA SER A 292 -9.58 -1.95 8.71
C SER A 292 -9.71 -2.23 7.21
N THR A 293 -9.95 -1.18 6.42
CA THR A 293 -10.04 -1.26 4.95
C THR A 293 -8.78 -1.86 4.34
N LYS A 294 -7.58 -1.46 4.81
CA LYS A 294 -6.28 -2.03 4.40
C LYS A 294 -6.25 -3.54 4.63
N PHE A 295 -6.55 -4.00 5.85
CA PHE A 295 -6.51 -5.43 6.18
C PHE A 295 -7.58 -6.23 5.43
N LYS A 296 -8.78 -5.67 5.22
CA LYS A 296 -9.82 -6.27 4.38
C LYS A 296 -9.30 -6.54 2.96
N LYS A 297 -8.64 -5.56 2.33
CA LYS A 297 -8.00 -5.71 1.02
C LYS A 297 -6.95 -6.84 1.04
N LEU A 298 -6.03 -6.81 2.01
CA LEU A 298 -4.97 -7.82 2.15
C LEU A 298 -5.52 -9.24 2.37
N PHE A 299 -6.52 -9.39 3.24
CA PHE A 299 -7.18 -10.68 3.45
C PHE A 299 -7.94 -11.15 2.21
N LYS A 300 -8.57 -10.24 1.46
CA LYS A 300 -9.26 -10.58 0.20
C LYS A 300 -8.28 -11.17 -0.82
N VAL A 301 -7.11 -10.54 -0.97
CA VAL A 301 -6.03 -11.07 -1.84
C VAL A 301 -5.49 -12.41 -1.34
N LEU A 302 -5.11 -12.52 -0.07
CA LEU A 302 -4.60 -13.78 0.49
C LEU A 302 -5.62 -14.92 0.38
N THR A 303 -6.91 -14.64 0.58
CA THR A 303 -7.97 -15.65 0.42
C THR A 303 -8.05 -16.13 -1.03
N ALA A 304 -7.97 -15.21 -2.00
CA ALA A 304 -7.97 -15.57 -3.42
C ALA A 304 -6.76 -16.43 -3.79
N ILE A 305 -5.56 -16.08 -3.31
CA ILE A 305 -4.35 -16.89 -3.52
C ILE A 305 -4.48 -18.25 -2.81
N GLU A 306 -4.98 -18.31 -1.58
CA GLU A 306 -5.17 -19.57 -0.84
C GLU A 306 -6.11 -20.54 -1.57
N GLU A 307 -7.24 -20.04 -2.07
CA GLU A 307 -8.21 -20.84 -2.82
C GLU A 307 -7.68 -21.33 -4.18
N CYS A 308 -6.70 -20.64 -4.76
CA CYS A 308 -6.05 -21.13 -5.98
C CYS A 308 -5.36 -22.49 -5.76
N TYR A 309 -4.85 -22.74 -4.55
CA TYR A 309 -4.24 -24.02 -4.18
C TYR A 309 -5.26 -25.10 -3.79
N ASP A 310 -6.55 -24.78 -3.70
CA ASP A 310 -7.60 -25.78 -3.45
C ASP A 310 -7.91 -26.57 -4.73
N ILE A 311 -7.66 -27.88 -4.69
CA ILE A 311 -7.87 -28.78 -5.82
C ILE A 311 -9.36 -29.04 -6.10
N HIS A 312 -10.24 -28.81 -5.12
CA HIS A 312 -11.67 -29.02 -5.26
C HIS A 312 -12.36 -27.86 -6.00
N ILE A 313 -11.69 -26.72 -6.17
CA ILE A 313 -12.22 -25.58 -6.92
C ILE A 313 -11.82 -25.74 -8.41
N PRO A 314 -12.78 -25.69 -9.36
CA PRO A 314 -12.47 -25.77 -10.79
C PRO A 314 -11.43 -24.72 -11.22
N MET A 315 -10.51 -25.10 -12.13
CA MET A 315 -9.41 -24.23 -12.57
C MET A 315 -9.91 -22.89 -13.11
N ILE A 316 -10.97 -22.93 -13.94
CA ILE A 316 -11.58 -21.72 -14.52
C ILE A 316 -12.06 -20.76 -13.42
N SER A 317 -12.69 -21.28 -12.36
CA SER A 317 -13.15 -20.46 -11.23
C SER A 317 -11.99 -19.82 -10.48
N ARG A 318 -10.87 -20.53 -10.30
CA ARG A 318 -9.65 -20.00 -9.68
C ARG A 318 -9.03 -18.88 -10.52
N VAL A 319 -8.88 -19.08 -11.83
CA VAL A 319 -8.37 -18.06 -12.76
C VAL A 319 -9.28 -16.82 -12.78
N LYS A 320 -10.60 -17.00 -12.89
CA LYS A 320 -11.57 -15.90 -12.82
C LYS A 320 -11.48 -15.13 -11.50
N LYS A 321 -11.22 -15.83 -10.38
CA LYS A 321 -11.05 -15.19 -9.07
C LYS A 321 -9.78 -14.35 -9.00
N ILE A 322 -8.67 -14.81 -9.60
CA ILE A 322 -7.46 -13.99 -9.76
C ILE A 322 -7.76 -12.74 -10.59
N GLY A 323 -8.42 -12.87 -11.76
CA GLY A 323 -8.80 -11.72 -12.57
C GLY A 323 -9.62 -10.69 -11.79
N LYS A 324 -10.61 -11.13 -11.00
CA LYS A 324 -11.45 -10.26 -10.16
C LYS A 324 -10.69 -9.56 -9.03
N ILE A 325 -9.54 -10.08 -8.59
CA ILE A 325 -8.77 -9.50 -7.47
C ILE A 325 -7.64 -8.57 -7.93
N MET A 326 -7.30 -8.55 -9.23
CA MET A 326 -6.23 -7.71 -9.77
C MET A 326 -6.37 -6.21 -9.45
N PRO A 327 -7.55 -5.57 -9.60
CA PRO A 327 -7.70 -4.15 -9.22
C PRO A 327 -7.41 -3.90 -7.73
N VAL A 328 -7.65 -4.89 -6.87
CA VAL A 328 -7.31 -4.79 -5.45
C VAL A 328 -5.81 -4.88 -5.25
N ILE A 329 -5.13 -5.82 -5.95
CA ILE A 329 -3.66 -5.99 -5.92
C ILE A 329 -2.95 -4.70 -6.36
N GLU A 330 -3.44 -4.06 -7.42
CA GLU A 330 -2.88 -2.80 -7.95
C GLU A 330 -2.99 -1.65 -6.93
N SER A 331 -4.04 -1.63 -6.11
CA SER A 331 -4.23 -0.63 -5.06
C SER A 331 -3.36 -0.84 -3.82
N LEU A 332 -2.71 -2.01 -3.66
CA LEU A 332 -1.90 -2.31 -2.49
C LEU A 332 -0.60 -1.49 -2.46
N GLU A 333 0.04 -1.46 -1.29
CA GLU A 333 1.42 -0.98 -1.16
C GLU A 333 2.36 -1.86 -1.99
N ALA A 334 3.41 -1.27 -2.56
CA ALA A 334 4.31 -1.93 -3.51
C ALA A 334 4.83 -3.28 -3.01
N GLU A 335 5.21 -3.36 -1.73
CA GLU A 335 5.67 -4.59 -1.09
C GLU A 335 4.61 -5.71 -1.11
N TYR A 336 3.34 -5.42 -0.84
CA TYR A 336 2.30 -6.44 -0.93
C TYR A 336 1.94 -6.77 -2.37
N ARG A 337 1.94 -5.77 -3.26
CA ARG A 337 1.68 -5.95 -4.69
C ARG A 337 2.68 -6.93 -5.31
N ILE A 338 3.97 -6.70 -5.10
CA ILE A 338 5.03 -7.55 -5.68
C ILE A 338 4.99 -8.97 -5.11
N LEU A 339 4.75 -9.15 -3.81
CA LEU A 339 4.61 -10.48 -3.22
C LEU A 339 3.33 -11.20 -3.66
N ALA A 340 2.23 -10.48 -3.88
CA ALA A 340 0.99 -11.05 -4.41
C ALA A 340 1.20 -11.55 -5.84
N LEU A 341 1.86 -10.74 -6.70
CA LEU A 341 2.24 -11.13 -8.06
C LEU A 341 3.10 -12.40 -8.03
N ALA A 342 4.14 -12.44 -7.19
CA ALA A 342 5.00 -13.61 -7.06
C ALA A 342 4.22 -14.87 -6.63
N GLY A 343 3.29 -14.74 -5.66
CA GLY A 343 2.42 -15.85 -5.25
C GLY A 343 1.50 -16.35 -6.37
N ILE A 344 0.99 -15.46 -7.23
CA ILE A 344 0.19 -15.82 -8.40
C ILE A 344 1.05 -16.54 -9.44
N VAL A 345 2.24 -16.01 -9.77
CA VAL A 345 3.19 -16.64 -10.70
C VAL A 345 3.51 -18.07 -10.24
N ARG A 346 3.78 -18.27 -8.95
CA ARG A 346 4.10 -19.59 -8.38
C ARG A 346 2.98 -20.61 -8.53
N TRP A 347 1.75 -20.17 -8.35
CA TRP A 347 0.58 -21.02 -8.57
C TRP A 347 0.39 -21.31 -10.07
N MET A 348 0.38 -20.27 -10.91
CA MET A 348 0.11 -20.40 -12.34
C MET A 348 1.21 -21.17 -13.09
N GLY A 349 2.48 -21.01 -12.73
CA GLY A 349 3.61 -21.61 -13.43
C GLY A 349 3.55 -23.15 -13.51
N GLN A 350 2.82 -23.78 -12.58
CA GLN A 350 2.62 -25.23 -12.58
C GLN A 350 1.56 -25.73 -13.58
N ARG A 351 0.75 -24.82 -14.15
CA ARG A 351 -0.50 -25.18 -14.87
C ARG A 351 -0.68 -24.41 -16.18
N GLN A 352 -0.30 -23.14 -16.20
CA GLN A 352 -0.55 -22.17 -17.28
C GLN A 352 0.66 -21.24 -17.42
N LYS A 353 1.74 -21.75 -18.03
CA LYS A 353 3.04 -21.04 -18.11
C LYS A 353 2.94 -19.68 -18.82
N GLN A 354 2.14 -19.58 -19.88
CA GLN A 354 1.95 -18.32 -20.62
C GLN A 354 1.30 -17.23 -19.75
N MET A 355 0.24 -17.57 -19.01
CA MET A 355 -0.37 -16.61 -18.07
C MET A 355 0.61 -16.25 -16.96
N ALA A 356 1.35 -17.23 -16.42
CA ALA A 356 2.37 -17.00 -15.41
C ALA A 356 3.45 -16.02 -15.89
N ALA A 357 3.86 -16.10 -17.16
CA ALA A 357 4.83 -15.19 -17.76
C ALA A 357 4.36 -13.73 -17.76
N ILE A 358 3.07 -13.47 -17.99
CA ILE A 358 2.50 -12.10 -17.92
C ILE A 358 2.64 -11.54 -16.50
N PHE A 359 2.24 -12.30 -15.47
CA PHE A 359 2.38 -11.88 -14.08
C PHE A 359 3.85 -11.76 -13.64
N HIS A 360 4.73 -12.57 -14.22
CA HIS A 360 6.16 -12.49 -13.98
C HIS A 360 6.77 -11.20 -14.57
N GLY A 361 6.33 -10.79 -15.76
CA GLY A 361 6.71 -9.49 -16.34
C GLY A 361 6.30 -8.31 -15.46
N GLU A 362 5.07 -8.34 -14.90
CA GLU A 362 4.62 -7.34 -13.92
C GLU A 362 5.44 -7.35 -12.63
N TYR A 363 5.83 -8.54 -12.15
CA TYR A 363 6.73 -8.69 -11.00
C TYR A 363 8.09 -8.05 -11.27
N GLN A 364 8.73 -8.40 -12.39
CA GLN A 364 10.04 -7.88 -12.79
C GLN A 364 10.00 -6.37 -13.01
N SER A 365 8.95 -5.86 -13.66
CA SER A 365 8.73 -4.43 -13.86
C SER A 365 8.66 -3.68 -12.52
N LEU A 366 7.92 -4.22 -11.54
CA LEU A 366 7.84 -3.62 -10.20
C LEU A 366 9.16 -3.74 -9.44
N SER A 367 9.87 -4.86 -9.57
CA SER A 367 11.20 -5.05 -8.97
C SER A 367 12.22 -4.05 -9.52
N LEU A 368 12.27 -3.89 -10.84
CA LEU A 368 13.11 -2.90 -11.52
C LEU A 368 12.72 -1.49 -11.08
N LYS A 369 11.43 -1.17 -11.02
CA LYS A 369 10.97 0.14 -10.53
C LYS A 369 11.48 0.43 -9.12
N MET A 370 11.37 -0.54 -8.21
CA MET A 370 11.75 -0.37 -6.80
C MET A 370 13.27 -0.30 -6.60
N SER A 371 14.04 -0.91 -7.49
CA SER A 371 15.51 -0.89 -7.50
C SER A 371 16.10 0.16 -8.45
N GLU A 372 15.28 1.01 -9.06
CA GLU A 372 15.71 1.97 -10.12
C GLU A 372 16.50 1.30 -11.26
N GLY A 373 16.07 0.11 -11.65
CA GLY A 373 16.58 -0.63 -12.79
C GLY A 373 17.72 -1.61 -12.45
N THR A 374 18.17 -1.69 -11.19
CA THR A 374 19.35 -2.50 -10.85
C THR A 374 19.05 -3.97 -10.58
N ASN A 375 17.83 -4.32 -10.17
CA ASN A 375 17.49 -5.68 -9.75
C ASN A 375 16.09 -6.12 -10.22
N ILE A 376 16.04 -7.15 -11.07
CA ILE A 376 14.81 -7.77 -11.60
C ILE A 376 14.08 -8.66 -10.58
N ASP A 377 14.74 -9.00 -9.48
CA ASP A 377 14.24 -9.88 -8.42
C ASP A 377 14.75 -9.41 -7.04
N ILE A 378 14.29 -8.25 -6.57
CA ILE A 378 14.71 -7.65 -5.28
C ILE A 378 14.50 -8.59 -4.08
N PHE A 379 13.59 -9.55 -4.23
CA PHE A 379 13.24 -10.52 -3.20
C PHE A 379 13.89 -11.89 -3.41
N LYS A 380 14.72 -12.08 -4.43
CA LYS A 380 15.37 -13.36 -4.73
C LYS A 380 14.41 -14.55 -4.82
N LEU A 381 13.18 -14.29 -5.24
CA LEU A 381 12.14 -15.31 -5.27
C LEU A 381 12.25 -16.17 -6.53
N PHE A 382 12.88 -15.70 -7.61
CA PHE A 382 12.92 -16.31 -8.94
C PHE A 382 14.33 -16.57 -9.48
N GLU A 383 15.41 -16.17 -8.79
CA GLU A 383 16.83 -16.40 -9.20
C GLU A 383 17.13 -17.81 -9.74
N SER A 384 16.49 -18.86 -9.17
CA SER A 384 16.71 -20.26 -9.57
C SER A 384 15.88 -20.75 -10.77
N ASN A 385 14.90 -19.98 -11.26
CA ASN A 385 13.93 -20.44 -12.27
C ASN A 385 13.68 -19.43 -13.42
N LEU A 386 14.56 -18.44 -13.60
CA LEU A 386 14.40 -17.39 -14.62
C LEU A 386 14.14 -17.98 -16.02
N ASN A 387 14.88 -19.02 -16.40
CA ASN A 387 14.79 -19.65 -17.72
C ASN A 387 13.44 -20.38 -17.99
N GLU A 388 12.64 -20.73 -16.97
CA GLU A 388 11.42 -21.54 -17.17
C GLU A 388 10.18 -20.74 -17.59
N LEU A 389 10.19 -19.43 -17.37
CA LEU A 389 9.04 -18.53 -17.60
C LEU A 389 9.26 -17.55 -18.77
N GLU A 390 10.45 -17.58 -19.40
CA GLU A 390 10.95 -16.51 -20.27
C GLU A 390 10.38 -16.47 -21.70
N MET A 391 9.60 -17.45 -22.15
CA MET A 391 9.03 -17.39 -23.49
C MET A 391 7.52 -17.58 -23.49
N ILE A 392 6.79 -16.47 -23.62
CA ILE A 392 5.48 -16.47 -24.27
C ILE A 392 5.74 -16.82 -25.73
N ARG A 393 5.78 -18.11 -26.05
CA ARG A 393 5.72 -18.54 -27.45
C ARG A 393 4.35 -18.16 -28.00
N PRO A 394 4.25 -17.50 -29.16
CA PRO A 394 2.98 -17.22 -29.80
C PRO A 394 2.16 -18.51 -29.88
N PHE A 395 0.89 -18.46 -29.46
CA PHE A 395 -0.03 -19.59 -29.57
C PHE A 395 -0.14 -20.12 -31.02
N TYR A 396 0.15 -19.25 -31.99
CA TYR A 396 0.16 -19.54 -33.43
C TYR A 396 1.19 -20.60 -33.84
N ASP A 397 2.36 -20.67 -33.21
CA ASP A 397 3.39 -21.65 -33.57
C ASP A 397 2.95 -23.09 -33.25
N THR A 398 2.02 -23.25 -32.30
CA THR A 398 1.45 -24.54 -31.89
C THR A 398 0.10 -24.86 -32.52
N LEU A 399 -0.61 -23.86 -33.08
CA LEU A 399 -1.89 -24.07 -33.78
C LEU A 399 -1.69 -24.39 -35.27
N HIS A 400 -0.53 -24.03 -35.84
CA HIS A 400 -0.21 -24.23 -37.25
C HIS A 400 0.83 -25.32 -37.51
N THR A 401 1.32 -26.01 -36.47
CA THR A 401 1.82 -27.37 -36.70
C THR A 401 0.63 -28.19 -37.14
N SER A 402 0.45 -28.33 -38.47
CA SER A 402 -0.45 -29.34 -39.04
C SER A 402 -0.26 -30.61 -38.23
N PRO A 403 -1.34 -31.29 -37.80
CA PRO A 403 -1.19 -32.62 -37.23
C PRO A 403 -0.28 -33.38 -38.17
N VAL A 404 0.86 -33.85 -37.66
CA VAL A 404 1.72 -34.79 -38.37
C VAL A 404 0.76 -35.79 -38.95
N GLN A 405 0.74 -35.95 -40.28
CA GLN A 405 -0.19 -36.82 -40.98
C GLN A 405 -0.23 -38.16 -40.25
N GLU A 406 -1.23 -38.36 -39.38
CA GLU A 406 -1.62 -39.67 -38.94
C GLU A 406 -2.14 -40.31 -40.22
N GLU A 407 -1.46 -41.38 -40.63
CA GLU A 407 -1.85 -42.16 -41.79
C GLU A 407 -3.35 -42.44 -41.74
N ASP A 408 -3.96 -42.22 -42.89
CA ASP A 408 -5.36 -41.98 -43.16
C ASP A 408 -6.27 -43.16 -42.75
N ASP A 409 -6.60 -43.28 -41.45
CA ASP A 409 -7.69 -44.14 -40.99
C ASP A 409 -8.99 -43.33 -40.91
N GLY A 410 -9.57 -43.09 -42.09
CA GLY A 410 -11.01 -43.03 -42.33
C GLY A 410 -11.85 -42.20 -41.36
N LEU A 411 -11.64 -40.88 -41.29
CA LEU A 411 -12.55 -39.98 -40.59
C LEU A 411 -13.57 -39.29 -41.52
N ASN A 412 -14.81 -39.32 -41.00
CA ASN A 412 -16.09 -39.14 -41.66
C ASN A 412 -16.25 -37.76 -42.34
N THR A 413 -16.75 -37.77 -43.58
CA THR A 413 -16.91 -36.60 -44.47
C THR A 413 -17.76 -35.45 -43.91
N ILE A 414 -18.51 -35.71 -42.83
CA ILE A 414 -19.43 -34.75 -42.20
C ILE A 414 -18.68 -33.65 -41.43
N ASP A 415 -17.55 -33.96 -40.79
CA ASP A 415 -16.78 -32.96 -40.02
C ASP A 415 -16.02 -31.98 -40.92
N LYS A 416 -15.63 -32.41 -42.13
CA LYS A 416 -15.00 -31.54 -43.14
C LYS A 416 -15.98 -30.50 -43.73
N ALA A 417 -17.29 -30.79 -43.73
CA ALA A 417 -18.31 -29.90 -44.25
C ALA A 417 -18.67 -28.77 -43.24
N LEU A 418 -18.74 -29.10 -41.95
CA LEU A 418 -19.01 -28.13 -40.87
C LEU A 418 -17.90 -27.08 -40.71
N PHE A 419 -16.65 -27.45 -40.98
CA PHE A 419 -15.53 -26.51 -40.91
C PHE A 419 -15.49 -25.52 -42.10
N ARG A 420 -15.99 -25.91 -43.29
CA ARG A 420 -16.01 -25.03 -44.47
C ARG A 420 -17.17 -24.03 -44.47
N SER A 421 -18.32 -24.36 -43.87
CA SER A 421 -19.47 -23.45 -43.82
C SER A 421 -19.26 -22.25 -42.89
N LEU A 422 -18.40 -22.38 -41.86
CA LEU A 422 -18.08 -21.29 -40.93
C LEU A 422 -17.12 -20.24 -41.51
N TRP A 423 -16.36 -20.60 -42.54
CA TRP A 423 -15.36 -19.70 -43.15
C TRP A 423 -15.90 -18.94 -44.37
N LEU A 424 -16.84 -19.51 -45.13
CA LEU A 424 -17.37 -18.88 -46.34
C LEU A 424 -18.49 -17.86 -46.08
N ASN A 425 -19.05 -17.81 -44.87
CA ASN A 425 -20.09 -16.83 -44.50
C ASN A 425 -19.51 -15.49 -43.97
N GLY A 426 -18.19 -15.29 -44.01
CA GLY A 426 -17.53 -14.09 -43.49
C GLY A 426 -17.39 -12.91 -44.47
N ASP A 427 -17.53 -13.14 -45.79
CA ASP A 427 -17.13 -12.17 -46.82
C ASP A 427 -18.26 -11.70 -47.76
N SER A 428 -19.51 -11.67 -47.29
CA SER A 428 -20.59 -10.99 -48.02
C SER A 428 -21.40 -10.08 -47.11
N ASN A 429 -20.87 -8.86 -46.89
CA ASN A 429 -21.67 -7.67 -46.63
C ASN A 429 -20.81 -6.42 -46.90
N GLN A 430 -20.73 -6.04 -48.17
CA GLN A 430 -20.44 -4.68 -48.61
C GLN A 430 -21.58 -4.18 -49.51
N SER A 431 -21.89 -2.89 -49.29
CA SER A 431 -22.65 -1.91 -50.08
C SER A 431 -24.15 -2.12 -50.31
N ASP A 432 -24.94 -1.30 -49.61
CA ASP A 432 -25.87 -0.26 -50.12
C ASP A 432 -26.78 0.13 -48.94
N GLY A 433 -27.12 1.37 -48.59
CA GLY A 433 -26.89 2.71 -49.09
C GLY A 433 -27.64 3.69 -48.16
N ASP A 434 -27.54 4.95 -48.49
CA ASP A 434 -28.38 6.09 -48.10
C ASP A 434 -28.20 6.86 -46.77
N ALA A 435 -28.16 8.16 -47.02
CA ALA A 435 -28.03 9.29 -46.13
C ALA A 435 -29.36 9.64 -45.46
N THR A 436 -29.30 10.14 -44.22
CA THR A 436 -30.12 11.29 -43.80
C THR A 436 -29.54 11.97 -42.57
N GLN A 437 -29.55 13.31 -42.63
CA GLN A 437 -29.23 14.25 -41.55
C GLN A 437 -30.26 14.17 -40.41
N ALA A 438 -29.83 14.48 -39.18
CA ALA A 438 -30.41 15.57 -38.35
C ALA A 438 -29.75 15.65 -36.95
N VAL A 439 -29.16 16.81 -36.69
CA VAL A 439 -29.21 17.63 -35.46
C VAL A 439 -29.87 17.00 -34.23
N PHE A 440 -29.09 16.80 -33.15
CA PHE A 440 -29.17 17.54 -31.88
C PHE A 440 -27.89 17.33 -31.06
#